data_AF-A0A9P8XRB0-F1
#
_entry.id   AF-A0A9P8XRB0-F1
#
_cell.length_a   1.000
_cell.length_b   1.000
_cell.length_c   1.000
_cell.angle_alpha   90.00
_cell.angle_beta   90.00
_cell.angle_gamma   90.00
#
_symmetry.space_group_name_H-M   'P 1'
#
loop_
_entity.id
_entity.type
_entity.pdbx_description
1 polymer ?
#
loop_
_entity_poly.entity_id
_entity_poly.type
_entity_poly.pdbx_seq_one_letter_code
_entity_poly.pdbx_strand_id
1 'polypeptide(L)'
;MSRAVDAGATVSVGTVLAMGDNELAQFMQNNYKDDRNYDLPIDGWKELSDDERNDLAQRLNLAQSNNASSHPLDLDDLNLRLLQLLPNDSSNVRSKPLITRSTRSTSDDSLTDSNSYKTTDEINAYNDLVSDGGRPLYSIDIIQDVYMDPGNEHLTQTSPSGVFQRQLRNWQGFRRWQRHNRDREDSDDGSFLAYVERVKRHIRQDPLHRAPAQRLAQIEADPSFLQPTWLAQQCRRNLERRSLKEAGCEGFHAYVEAVRSRLARYGFAQTVTLKEASEDQDHLMTWIEYLNYQYWWLDKSIAKAESLEPGYQKLWNELVEKGILKAHETDDYG
;
A
#
# COMPACT_ATOMS: atom_id res chain seq x y z
N MET A 1 4.78 -55.75 14.75
CA MET A 1 3.42 -55.66 15.31
C MET A 1 2.73 -54.49 14.63
N SER A 2 1.83 -54.79 13.69
CA SER A 2 0.98 -53.81 13.02
C SER A 2 0.15 -53.05 14.03
N ARG A 3 0.19 -51.72 13.97
CA ARG A 3 -0.81 -50.87 14.62
C ARG A 3 -1.79 -50.44 13.53
N ALA A 4 -3.04 -50.85 13.72
CA ALA A 4 -4.11 -50.70 12.77
C ALA A 4 -4.33 -49.24 12.37
N VAL A 5 -4.61 -49.04 11.08
CA VAL A 5 -5.17 -47.83 10.50
C VAL A 5 -6.56 -47.67 11.08
N ASP A 6 -6.78 -46.65 11.90
CA ASP A 6 -8.11 -46.29 12.38
C ASP A 6 -8.83 -45.61 11.22
N ALA A 7 -9.83 -46.30 10.65
CA ALA A 7 -10.66 -45.77 9.59
C ALA A 7 -11.48 -44.61 10.17
N GLY A 8 -11.29 -43.40 9.64
CA GLY A 8 -12.05 -42.22 10.06
C GLY A 8 -13.54 -42.51 10.03
N ALA A 9 -14.20 -42.36 11.18
CA ALA A 9 -15.63 -42.63 11.32
C ALA A 9 -16.41 -41.67 10.41
N THR A 10 -16.92 -42.18 9.29
CA THR A 10 -17.79 -41.43 8.38
C THR A 10 -19.14 -41.19 9.02
N VAL A 11 -19.61 -39.95 8.99
CA VAL A 11 -20.92 -39.52 9.51
C VAL A 11 -21.95 -39.64 8.39
N SER A 12 -23.12 -40.22 8.65
CA SER A 12 -24.20 -40.30 7.67
C SER A 12 -24.78 -38.91 7.39
N VAL A 13 -25.13 -38.62 6.14
CA VAL A 13 -25.77 -37.36 5.73
C VAL A 13 -27.07 -37.09 6.51
N GLY A 14 -27.81 -38.14 6.90
CA GLY A 14 -29.01 -38.00 7.73
C GLY A 14 -28.71 -37.50 9.15
N THR A 15 -27.53 -37.81 9.68
CA THR A 15 -27.07 -37.27 10.98
C THR A 15 -26.71 -35.79 10.86
N VAL A 16 -26.08 -35.40 9.74
CA VAL A 16 -25.71 -34.00 9.47
C VAL A 16 -26.95 -33.12 9.26
N LEU A 17 -27.96 -33.62 8.55
CA LEU A 17 -29.25 -32.91 8.39
C LEU A 17 -29.95 -32.67 9.73
N ALA A 18 -29.87 -33.64 10.64
CA ALA A 18 -30.49 -33.57 11.96
C ALA A 18 -29.73 -32.69 12.97
N MET A 19 -28.48 -32.29 12.68
CA MET A 19 -27.72 -31.38 13.54
C MET A 19 -28.43 -30.03 13.65
N GLY A 20 -28.47 -29.44 14.84
CA GLY A 20 -28.82 -28.02 14.99
C GLY A 20 -27.72 -27.12 14.42
N ASP A 21 -28.00 -25.85 14.15
CA ASP A 21 -27.03 -24.94 13.51
C ASP A 21 -25.73 -24.75 14.33
N ASN A 22 -25.83 -24.81 15.66
CA ASN A 22 -24.66 -24.77 16.55
C ASN A 22 -23.82 -26.05 16.48
N GLU A 23 -24.46 -27.22 16.36
CA GLU A 23 -23.78 -28.51 16.24
C GLU A 23 -23.12 -28.63 14.86
N LEU A 24 -23.78 -28.11 13.82
CA LEU A 24 -23.24 -28.04 12.47
C LEU A 24 -22.00 -27.12 12.41
N ALA A 25 -22.05 -25.97 13.09
CA ALA A 25 -20.89 -25.07 13.19
C ALA A 25 -19.69 -25.72 13.91
N GLN A 26 -19.95 -26.48 14.99
CA GLN A 26 -18.91 -27.25 15.70
C GLN A 26 -18.38 -28.40 14.84
N PHE A 27 -19.25 -29.08 14.09
CA PHE A 27 -18.84 -30.14 13.16
C PHE A 27 -17.94 -29.59 12.06
N MET A 28 -18.26 -28.41 11.50
CA MET A 28 -17.39 -27.74 10.53
C MET A 28 -16.05 -27.34 11.14
N GLN A 29 -16.04 -26.83 12.37
CA GLN A 29 -14.81 -26.43 13.06
C GLN A 29 -13.87 -27.61 13.33
N ASN A 30 -14.42 -28.75 13.77
CA ASN A 30 -13.64 -29.96 14.06
C ASN A 30 -13.05 -30.62 12.81
N ASN A 31 -13.60 -30.32 11.64
CA ASN A 31 -13.18 -30.86 10.35
C ASN A 31 -12.49 -29.80 9.46
N TYR A 32 -12.11 -28.67 10.07
CA TYR A 32 -11.34 -27.62 9.42
C TYR A 32 -9.88 -28.03 9.27
N LYS A 33 -9.33 -27.96 8.05
CA LYS A 33 -7.91 -28.15 7.78
C LYS A 33 -7.22 -26.79 7.66
N ASP A 34 -5.95 -26.74 8.09
CA ASP A 34 -5.10 -25.53 8.08
C ASP A 34 -5.01 -24.82 6.70
N ASP A 35 -5.34 -25.50 5.61
CA ASP A 35 -5.39 -24.96 4.24
C ASP A 35 -6.75 -24.31 3.87
N ARG A 36 -7.52 -23.88 4.88
CA ARG A 36 -8.89 -23.32 4.73
C ARG A 36 -9.87 -24.24 3.98
N ASN A 37 -9.63 -25.55 4.00
CA ASN A 37 -10.50 -26.54 3.37
C ASN A 37 -11.20 -27.38 4.45
N TYR A 38 -12.43 -27.81 4.17
CA TYR A 38 -13.17 -28.71 5.07
C TYR A 38 -13.07 -30.13 4.54
N ASP A 39 -12.62 -31.05 5.38
CA ASP A 39 -12.72 -32.48 5.08
C ASP A 39 -13.89 -33.05 5.83
N LEU A 40 -15.06 -33.02 5.20
CA LEU A 40 -16.29 -33.51 5.81
C LEU A 40 -16.44 -35.01 5.45
N PRO A 41 -16.17 -35.95 6.37
CA PRO A 41 -16.28 -37.38 6.12
C PRO A 41 -17.75 -37.80 6.12
N ILE A 42 -18.52 -37.31 5.17
CA ILE A 42 -19.96 -37.53 5.07
C ILE A 42 -20.25 -38.59 4.02
N ASP A 43 -21.00 -39.62 4.41
CA ASP A 43 -21.49 -40.67 3.51
C ASP A 43 -22.97 -40.46 3.18
N GLY A 44 -23.38 -40.84 1.96
CA GLY A 44 -24.79 -40.76 1.52
C GLY A 44 -25.22 -39.46 0.82
N TRP A 45 -24.29 -38.58 0.39
CA TRP A 45 -24.62 -37.35 -0.36
C TRP A 45 -25.57 -37.55 -1.56
N LYS A 46 -25.48 -38.72 -2.19
CA LYS A 46 -26.28 -39.11 -3.36
C LYS A 46 -27.74 -39.42 -3.03
N GLU A 47 -28.06 -39.65 -1.75
CA GLU A 47 -29.39 -40.03 -1.27
C GLU A 47 -30.28 -38.82 -0.96
N LEU A 48 -29.69 -37.62 -0.90
CA LEU A 48 -30.42 -36.37 -0.70
C LEU A 48 -31.23 -35.97 -1.94
N SER A 49 -32.44 -35.48 -1.70
CA SER A 49 -33.21 -34.72 -2.69
C SER A 49 -32.56 -33.36 -2.98
N ASP A 50 -32.94 -32.72 -4.08
CA ASP A 50 -32.38 -31.41 -4.45
C ASP A 50 -32.74 -30.32 -3.44
N ASP A 51 -33.92 -30.39 -2.83
CA ASP A 51 -34.35 -29.44 -1.80
C ASP A 51 -33.52 -29.58 -0.52
N GLU A 52 -33.25 -30.81 -0.07
CA GLU A 52 -32.41 -31.08 1.11
C GLU A 52 -30.95 -30.68 0.88
N ARG A 53 -30.43 -30.84 -0.35
CA ARG A 53 -29.09 -30.35 -0.70
C ARG A 53 -28.99 -28.84 -0.63
N ASN A 54 -29.99 -28.14 -1.15
CA ASN A 54 -30.01 -26.68 -1.14
C ASN A 54 -30.13 -26.12 0.28
N ASP A 55 -30.99 -26.70 1.12
CA ASP A 55 -31.12 -26.33 2.53
C ASP A 55 -29.80 -26.55 3.29
N LEU A 56 -29.21 -27.75 3.15
CA LEU A 56 -27.95 -28.06 3.82
C LEU A 56 -26.80 -27.16 3.33
N ALA A 57 -26.73 -26.84 2.04
CA ALA A 57 -25.74 -25.91 1.50
C ALA A 57 -25.91 -24.49 2.08
N GLN A 58 -27.14 -24.01 2.23
CA GLN A 58 -27.42 -22.72 2.85
C GLN A 58 -26.99 -22.70 4.32
N ARG A 59 -27.29 -23.77 5.06
CA ARG A 59 -26.93 -23.92 6.49
C ARG A 59 -25.43 -24.02 6.70
N LEU A 60 -24.70 -24.75 5.84
CA LEU A 60 -23.23 -24.81 5.87
C LEU A 60 -22.59 -23.46 5.56
N ASN A 61 -23.12 -22.70 4.59
CA ASN A 61 -22.62 -21.34 4.28
C ASN A 61 -22.83 -20.37 5.46
N LEU A 62 -23.96 -20.47 6.16
CA LEU A 62 -24.23 -19.67 7.36
C LEU A 62 -23.31 -20.05 8.52
N ALA A 63 -23.11 -21.34 8.76
CA ALA A 63 -22.18 -21.84 9.77
C ALA A 63 -20.73 -21.41 9.47
N GLN A 64 -20.31 -21.42 8.20
CA GLN A 64 -19.02 -20.90 7.77
C GLN A 64 -18.90 -19.39 8.01
N SER A 65 -19.92 -18.61 7.67
CA SER A 65 -19.90 -17.15 7.82
C SER A 65 -19.79 -16.73 9.29
N ASN A 66 -20.47 -17.46 10.18
CA ASN A 66 -20.38 -17.25 11.62
C ASN A 66 -18.97 -17.58 12.15
N ASN A 67 -18.30 -18.60 11.60
CA ASN A 67 -16.92 -18.96 11.98
C ASN A 67 -15.84 -18.08 11.32
N ALA A 68 -16.08 -17.55 10.12
CA ALA A 68 -15.17 -16.67 9.37
C ALA A 68 -14.94 -15.31 10.05
N SER A 69 -15.80 -14.94 11.01
CA SER A 69 -15.67 -13.74 11.83
C SER A 69 -14.41 -13.73 12.72
N SER A 70 -13.67 -14.84 12.78
CA SER A 70 -12.53 -15.03 13.70
C SER A 70 -11.15 -15.01 13.03
N HIS A 71 -11.06 -14.94 11.70
CA HIS A 71 -9.77 -14.98 11.00
C HIS A 71 -9.48 -13.66 10.26
N PRO A 72 -8.38 -12.96 10.61
CA PRO A 72 -7.94 -11.78 9.88
C PRO A 72 -7.78 -12.12 8.40
N LEU A 73 -8.32 -11.25 7.53
CA LEU A 73 -8.11 -11.38 6.09
C LEU A 73 -6.61 -11.25 5.81
N ASP A 74 -5.97 -12.36 5.43
CA ASP A 74 -4.59 -12.35 4.96
C ASP A 74 -4.55 -11.74 3.56
N LEU A 75 -4.07 -10.50 3.50
CA LEU A 75 -3.96 -9.74 2.26
C LEU A 75 -2.88 -10.27 1.33
N ASP A 76 -1.88 -10.98 1.84
CA ASP A 76 -0.87 -11.62 1.00
C ASP A 76 -1.45 -12.85 0.31
N ASP A 77 -2.19 -13.69 1.02
CA ASP A 77 -2.97 -14.80 0.43
C ASP A 77 -4.03 -14.29 -0.56
N LEU A 78 -4.77 -13.22 -0.23
CA LEU A 78 -5.73 -12.61 -1.16
C LEU A 78 -5.03 -12.10 -2.43
N ASN A 79 -3.90 -11.41 -2.28
CA ASN A 79 -3.14 -10.91 -3.42
C ASN A 79 -2.58 -12.07 -4.27
N LEU A 80 -2.07 -13.13 -3.63
CA LEU A 80 -1.62 -14.33 -4.33
C LEU A 80 -2.77 -14.99 -5.09
N ARG A 81 -3.96 -15.10 -4.49
CA ARG A 81 -5.15 -15.63 -5.16
C ARG A 81 -5.63 -14.74 -6.29
N LEU A 82 -5.61 -13.41 -6.14
CA LEU A 82 -5.93 -12.47 -7.22
C LEU A 82 -4.93 -12.59 -8.37
N LEU A 83 -3.64 -12.75 -8.06
CA LEU A 83 -2.61 -13.01 -9.06
C LEU A 83 -2.79 -14.37 -9.74
N GLN A 84 -3.31 -15.38 -9.04
CA GLN A 84 -3.63 -16.70 -9.59
C GLN A 84 -4.93 -16.73 -10.40
N LEU A 85 -5.89 -15.86 -10.09
CA LEU A 85 -7.16 -15.72 -10.80
C LEU A 85 -7.04 -14.86 -12.07
N LEU A 86 -5.92 -14.18 -12.28
CA LEU A 86 -5.58 -13.62 -13.58
C LEU A 86 -5.45 -14.78 -14.58
N PRO A 87 -6.22 -14.79 -15.68
CA PRO A 87 -6.33 -15.95 -16.55
C PRO A 87 -4.98 -16.37 -17.14
N ASN A 88 -4.51 -17.54 -16.70
CA ASN A 88 -3.50 -18.33 -17.42
C ASN A 88 -4.19 -19.12 -18.53
N ASP A 89 -4.65 -18.46 -19.60
CA ASP A 89 -4.66 -19.08 -20.93
C ASP A 89 -4.82 -18.05 -22.05
N SER A 90 -3.66 -17.71 -22.61
CA SER A 90 -3.33 -17.50 -24.03
C SER A 90 -4.25 -16.69 -24.96
N SER A 91 -3.64 -15.61 -25.48
CA SER A 91 -3.91 -14.86 -26.72
C SER A 91 -4.90 -13.69 -26.64
N ASN A 92 -4.32 -12.48 -26.57
CA ASN A 92 -4.94 -11.15 -26.43
C ASN A 92 -5.39 -10.87 -24.99
N VAL A 93 -4.49 -10.59 -24.04
CA VAL A 93 -3.86 -9.27 -23.91
C VAL A 93 -2.38 -9.42 -23.51
N ARG A 94 -1.53 -9.25 -24.53
CA ARG A 94 -0.11 -8.89 -24.56
C ARG A 94 0.87 -9.48 -23.53
N SER A 95 0.93 -10.80 -23.47
CA SER A 95 2.21 -11.48 -23.60
C SER A 95 2.22 -12.23 -24.92
N LYS A 96 2.97 -11.74 -25.92
CA LYS A 96 3.36 -12.56 -27.08
C LYS A 96 4.86 -12.38 -27.35
N PRO A 97 5.65 -13.47 -27.24
CA PRO A 97 7.06 -13.49 -27.58
C PRO A 97 7.27 -13.72 -29.08
N LEU A 98 8.43 -13.25 -29.55
CA LEU A 98 9.15 -13.60 -30.78
C LEU A 98 8.46 -13.32 -32.14
N ILE A 99 8.88 -12.23 -32.79
CA ILE A 99 8.99 -12.19 -34.25
C ILE A 99 10.47 -12.31 -34.60
N THR A 100 10.88 -13.51 -35.01
CA THR A 100 12.14 -13.72 -35.72
C THR A 100 11.92 -13.40 -37.21
N ARG A 101 12.46 -12.27 -37.67
CA ARG A 101 13.24 -12.09 -38.92
C ARG A 101 13.12 -10.65 -39.43
N SER A 102 14.25 -9.95 -39.45
CA SER A 102 14.94 -9.72 -40.72
C SER A 102 16.40 -9.37 -40.45
N THR A 103 17.28 -10.29 -40.82
CA THR A 103 18.72 -10.05 -40.93
C THR A 103 18.96 -8.97 -41.99
N ARG A 104 19.41 -7.80 -41.56
CA ARG A 104 20.30 -6.96 -42.37
C ARG A 104 21.52 -6.62 -41.56
N SER A 105 22.61 -7.32 -41.87
CA SER A 105 23.96 -6.99 -41.45
C SER A 105 24.35 -5.60 -41.93
N THR A 106 24.75 -4.76 -40.98
CA THR A 106 25.87 -3.79 -41.12
C THR A 106 26.38 -3.60 -39.69
N SER A 107 27.42 -4.35 -39.29
CA SER A 107 28.83 -3.91 -39.21
C SER A 107 29.10 -3.02 -38.00
N ASP A 108 30.06 -3.46 -37.15
CA ASP A 108 30.96 -2.74 -36.22
C ASP A 108 30.47 -1.39 -35.63
N ASP A 109 30.53 -1.13 -34.33
CA ASP A 109 31.65 -1.32 -33.41
C ASP A 109 31.11 -1.07 -31.98
N SER A 110 31.87 -1.51 -30.97
CA SER A 110 31.75 -1.29 -29.53
C SER A 110 30.94 -0.07 -29.06
N LEU A 111 30.17 -0.24 -27.97
CA LEU A 111 30.08 0.69 -26.81
C LEU A 111 29.01 0.22 -25.79
N THR A 112 29.49 -0.06 -24.57
CA THR A 112 28.79 0.01 -23.27
C THR A 112 27.47 -0.75 -23.05
N ASP A 113 27.54 -1.71 -22.12
CA ASP A 113 26.46 -2.37 -21.38
C ASP A 113 25.53 -1.35 -20.67
N SER A 114 24.66 -0.70 -21.45
CA SER A 114 23.77 0.38 -21.04
C SER A 114 22.31 -0.03 -21.24
N ASN A 115 21.88 -1.14 -20.63
CA ASN A 115 20.48 -1.61 -20.68
C ASN A 115 19.90 -2.09 -19.33
N SER A 116 20.60 -1.87 -18.21
CA SER A 116 20.05 -2.14 -16.86
C SER A 116 19.45 -0.86 -16.26
N TYR A 117 18.22 -0.53 -16.65
CA TYR A 117 17.48 0.63 -16.14
C TYR A 117 16.98 0.48 -14.70
N LYS A 118 17.16 -0.69 -14.07
CA LYS A 118 17.00 -0.89 -12.63
C LYS A 118 18.18 -0.23 -11.93
N THR A 119 18.05 1.04 -11.58
CA THR A 119 19.06 1.68 -10.73
C THR A 119 19.07 1.00 -9.36
N THR A 120 20.23 0.93 -8.72
CA THR A 120 20.35 0.44 -7.33
C THR A 120 19.36 1.15 -6.40
N ASP A 121 19.11 2.44 -6.65
CA ASP A 121 18.16 3.26 -5.88
C ASP A 121 16.71 2.81 -6.04
N GLU A 122 16.26 2.40 -7.24
CA GLU A 122 14.91 1.87 -7.45
C GLU A 122 14.73 0.50 -6.78
N ILE A 123 15.76 -0.35 -6.83
CA ILE A 123 15.76 -1.65 -6.13
C ILE A 123 15.65 -1.45 -4.63
N ASN A 124 16.46 -0.54 -4.08
CA ASN A 124 16.42 -0.21 -2.66
C ASN A 124 15.05 0.37 -2.28
N ALA A 125 14.51 1.29 -3.07
CA ALA A 125 13.21 1.89 -2.78
C ALA A 125 12.06 0.88 -2.81
N TYR A 126 12.10 -0.08 -3.75
CA TYR A 126 11.15 -1.18 -3.81
C TYR A 126 11.22 -2.05 -2.54
N ASN A 127 12.44 -2.49 -2.18
CA ASN A 127 12.64 -3.36 -1.02
C ASN A 127 12.25 -2.65 0.29
N ASP A 128 12.64 -1.38 0.44
CA ASP A 128 12.29 -0.56 1.59
C ASP A 128 10.77 -0.39 1.70
N LEU A 129 10.08 -0.13 0.58
CA LEU A 129 8.62 -0.01 0.54
C LEU A 129 7.95 -1.31 1.00
N VAL A 130 8.38 -2.46 0.48
CA VAL A 130 7.83 -3.77 0.89
C VAL A 130 8.13 -4.04 2.37
N SER A 131 9.34 -3.76 2.82
CA SER A 131 9.76 -4.00 4.21
C SER A 131 8.98 -3.17 5.23
N ASP A 132 8.55 -1.95 4.86
CA ASP A 132 7.73 -1.07 5.69
C ASP A 132 6.21 -1.34 5.53
N GLY A 133 5.84 -2.46 4.92
CA GLY A 133 4.45 -2.92 4.75
C GLY A 133 3.70 -2.26 3.58
N GLY A 134 4.41 -1.48 2.76
CA GLY A 134 3.91 -0.91 1.51
C GLY A 134 3.80 -1.96 0.41
N ARG A 135 2.90 -1.72 -0.55
CA ARG A 135 2.63 -2.60 -1.70
C ARG A 135 2.94 -1.80 -2.95
N PRO A 136 4.04 -2.12 -3.64
CA PRO A 136 4.35 -1.53 -4.93
C PRO A 136 3.22 -1.80 -5.93
N LEU A 137 2.84 -0.79 -6.72
CA LEU A 137 1.84 -0.96 -7.79
C LEU A 137 2.29 -1.99 -8.84
N TYR A 138 3.60 -2.09 -9.03
CA TYR A 138 4.23 -2.86 -10.10
C TYR A 138 5.27 -3.80 -9.53
N SER A 139 5.43 -4.97 -10.15
CA SER A 139 6.64 -5.76 -9.93
C SER A 139 7.86 -4.96 -10.38
N ILE A 140 8.98 -5.13 -9.68
CA ILE A 140 10.24 -4.51 -10.05
C ILE A 140 10.70 -4.93 -11.46
N ASP A 141 10.25 -6.08 -11.94
CA ASP A 141 10.64 -6.62 -13.25
C ASP A 141 9.99 -5.91 -14.43
N ILE A 142 8.83 -5.28 -14.21
CA ILE A 142 8.04 -4.65 -15.29
C ILE A 142 8.15 -3.12 -15.30
N ILE A 143 8.98 -2.54 -14.43
CA ILE A 143 9.10 -1.06 -14.31
C ILE A 143 9.49 -0.39 -15.62
N GLN A 144 10.29 -1.07 -16.46
CA GLN A 144 10.66 -0.56 -17.77
C GLN A 144 9.46 -0.54 -18.73
N ASP A 145 8.66 -1.61 -18.73
CA ASP A 145 7.49 -1.72 -19.60
C ASP A 145 6.43 -0.69 -19.21
N VAL A 146 6.22 -0.52 -17.90
CA VAL A 146 5.34 0.49 -17.32
C VAL A 146 5.82 1.92 -17.64
N TYR A 147 7.13 2.16 -17.67
CA TYR A 147 7.65 3.46 -18.08
C TYR A 147 7.47 3.72 -19.59
N MET A 148 7.74 2.71 -20.43
CA MET A 148 7.68 2.84 -21.88
C MET A 148 6.24 2.89 -22.41
N ASP A 149 5.29 2.33 -21.68
CA ASP A 149 3.86 2.37 -21.96
C ASP A 149 3.06 2.50 -20.64
N PRO A 150 2.99 3.71 -20.06
CA PRO A 150 2.31 3.94 -18.78
C PRO A 150 0.78 3.86 -18.89
N GLY A 151 0.23 3.62 -20.08
CA GLY A 151 -1.21 3.64 -20.33
C GLY A 151 -1.86 4.98 -19.94
N ASN A 152 -3.04 4.92 -19.29
CA ASN A 152 -3.72 6.08 -18.72
C ASN A 152 -3.12 6.55 -17.39
N GLU A 153 -2.10 5.87 -16.86
CA GLU A 153 -1.42 6.37 -15.67
C GLU A 153 -0.48 7.50 -16.10
N HIS A 154 -0.76 8.71 -15.65
CA HIS A 154 0.13 9.86 -15.83
C HIS A 154 1.38 9.70 -14.95
N LEU A 155 2.22 8.74 -15.29
CA LEU A 155 3.61 8.70 -14.87
C LEU A 155 4.33 9.81 -15.64
N THR A 156 4.21 11.04 -15.13
CA THR A 156 4.91 12.24 -15.64
C THR A 156 6.43 12.21 -15.40
N GLN A 157 7.01 11.01 -15.30
CA GLN A 157 8.43 10.85 -15.02
C GLN A 157 9.22 10.95 -16.31
N THR A 158 10.34 11.67 -16.26
CA THR A 158 11.29 11.78 -17.37
C THR A 158 12.26 10.59 -17.46
N SER A 159 12.12 9.60 -16.55
CA SER A 159 12.94 8.39 -16.47
C SER A 159 12.22 7.26 -15.73
N PRO A 160 12.48 5.97 -16.03
CA PRO A 160 12.01 4.85 -15.22
C PRO A 160 12.52 4.91 -13.77
N SER A 161 13.65 5.61 -13.56
CA SER A 161 14.14 5.93 -12.22
C SER A 161 13.24 6.99 -11.57
N GLY A 162 12.55 6.63 -10.51
CA GLY A 162 11.68 7.49 -9.71
C GLY A 162 10.35 6.85 -9.31
N VAL A 163 9.96 5.73 -9.93
CA VAL A 163 8.65 5.08 -9.72
C VAL A 163 8.49 4.56 -8.30
N PHE A 164 9.39 3.71 -7.83
CA PHE A 164 9.33 3.18 -6.46
C PHE A 164 9.82 4.20 -5.45
N GLN A 165 10.79 5.06 -5.80
CA GLN A 165 11.21 6.16 -4.92
C GLN A 165 10.06 7.11 -4.58
N ARG A 166 9.20 7.44 -5.55
CA ARG A 166 8.01 8.27 -5.31
C ARG A 166 6.99 7.53 -4.44
N GLN A 167 6.73 6.25 -4.72
CA GLN A 167 5.84 5.42 -3.91
C GLN A 167 6.33 5.32 -2.46
N LEU A 168 7.62 5.06 -2.25
CA LEU A 168 8.26 5.03 -0.94
C LEU A 168 8.13 6.38 -0.22
N ARG A 169 8.41 7.49 -0.91
CA ARG A 169 8.27 8.83 -0.30
C ARG A 169 6.83 9.12 0.12
N ASN A 170 5.84 8.73 -0.69
CA ASN A 170 4.43 8.86 -0.36
C ASN A 170 4.06 7.99 0.84
N TRP A 171 4.50 6.73 0.87
CA TRP A 171 4.29 5.81 1.98
C TRP A 171 4.90 6.33 3.28
N GLN A 172 6.16 6.77 3.25
CA GLN A 172 6.81 7.39 4.41
C GLN A 172 6.11 8.68 4.85
N GLY A 173 5.56 9.45 3.90
CA GLY A 173 4.72 10.61 4.17
C GLY A 173 3.45 10.23 4.93
N PHE A 174 2.80 9.15 4.50
CA PHE A 174 1.68 8.55 5.21
C PHE A 174 2.08 8.09 6.63
N ARG A 175 3.18 7.35 6.80
CA ARG A 175 3.60 6.87 8.13
C ARG A 175 3.87 8.02 9.10
N ARG A 176 4.45 9.14 8.62
CA ARG A 176 4.57 10.37 9.43
C ARG A 176 3.21 10.97 9.78
N TRP A 177 2.33 11.13 8.78
CA TRP A 177 0.97 11.62 8.98
C TRP A 177 0.18 10.77 9.98
N GLN A 178 0.29 9.45 9.88
CA GLN A 178 -0.34 8.46 10.76
C GLN A 178 0.09 8.64 12.23
N ARG A 179 1.39 8.88 12.47
CA ARG A 179 1.94 9.14 13.81
C ARG A 179 1.47 10.49 14.37
N HIS A 180 1.51 11.55 13.57
CA HIS A 180 1.06 12.87 14.00
C HIS A 180 -0.41 12.91 14.39
N ASN A 181 -1.27 12.15 13.71
CA ASN A 181 -2.69 12.06 14.05
C ASN A 181 -3.00 11.17 15.27
N ARG A 182 -2.01 10.40 15.74
CA ARG A 182 -2.07 9.63 17.00
C ARG A 182 -1.45 10.37 18.19
N ASP A 183 -1.01 11.62 18.00
CA ASP A 183 -0.28 12.40 19.01
C ASP A 183 0.92 11.65 19.63
N ARG A 184 1.46 10.66 18.89
CA ARG A 184 2.70 10.02 19.27
C ARG A 184 3.84 10.92 18.86
N GLU A 185 4.60 11.39 19.85
CA GLU A 185 5.90 12.01 19.60
C GLU A 185 6.73 11.04 18.75
N ASP A 186 7.27 11.53 17.64
CA ASP A 186 8.31 10.78 16.95
C ASP A 186 9.42 10.56 17.99
N SER A 187 9.66 9.31 18.39
CA SER A 187 10.83 8.98 19.22
C SER A 187 12.15 9.37 18.51
N ASP A 188 12.09 9.64 17.21
CA ASP A 188 13.15 10.16 16.34
C ASP A 188 13.21 11.72 16.24
N ASP A 189 12.38 12.41 17.02
CA ASP A 189 12.47 13.83 17.37
C ASP A 189 13.18 14.06 18.71
N GLY A 190 14.00 13.07 19.11
CA GLY A 190 14.82 13.14 20.31
C GLY A 190 15.57 14.45 20.47
N SER A 191 15.99 14.70 21.71
CA SER A 191 16.74 15.88 22.12
C SER A 191 17.89 16.23 21.16
N PHE A 192 18.39 17.47 21.23
CA PHE A 192 19.57 17.88 20.46
C PHE A 192 20.72 16.86 20.54
N LEU A 193 20.89 16.19 21.69
CA LEU A 193 21.86 15.12 21.88
C LEU A 193 21.58 13.88 21.00
N ALA A 194 20.33 13.45 20.89
CA ALA A 194 19.95 12.34 20.00
C ALA A 194 20.18 12.68 18.52
N TYR A 195 19.94 13.94 18.14
CA TYR A 195 20.26 14.44 16.81
C TYR A 195 21.77 14.38 16.52
N VAL A 196 22.59 14.84 17.47
CA VAL A 196 24.06 14.78 17.39
C VAL A 196 24.53 13.34 17.20
N GLU A 197 24.04 12.39 17.98
CA GLU A 197 24.40 10.98 17.83
C GLU A 197 23.95 10.38 16.49
N ARG A 198 22.78 10.79 15.98
CA ARG A 198 22.31 10.39 14.65
C ARG A 198 23.26 10.89 13.56
N VAL A 199 23.68 12.15 13.62
CA VAL A 199 24.64 12.73 12.66
C VAL A 199 25.98 12.00 12.73
N LYS A 200 26.51 11.72 13.94
CA LYS A 200 27.74 10.92 14.10
C LYS A 200 27.61 9.53 13.47
N ARG A 201 26.48 8.86 13.67
CA ARG A 201 26.22 7.54 13.08
C ARG A 201 26.23 7.60 11.55
N HIS A 202 25.58 8.61 10.98
CA HIS A 202 25.55 8.80 9.53
C HIS A 202 26.95 9.00 8.94
N ILE A 203 27.78 9.84 9.59
CA ILE A 203 29.18 10.06 9.19
C ILE A 203 30.01 8.77 9.27
N ARG A 204 29.75 7.90 10.25
CA ARG A 204 30.44 6.60 10.38
C ARG A 204 30.03 5.60 9.31
N GLN A 205 28.79 5.69 8.82
CA GLN A 205 28.19 4.72 7.90
C GLN A 205 28.30 5.13 6.43
N ASP A 206 28.50 6.41 6.14
CA ASP A 206 28.60 6.93 4.78
C ASP A 206 30.02 6.71 4.20
N PRO A 207 30.19 5.76 3.24
CA PRO A 207 31.49 5.47 2.64
C PRO A 207 32.00 6.60 1.74
N LEU A 208 31.14 7.55 1.35
CA LEU A 208 31.49 8.71 0.52
C LEU A 208 31.86 9.94 1.35
N HIS A 209 31.71 9.88 2.68
CA HIS A 209 31.98 11.03 3.53
C HIS A 209 33.47 11.36 3.54
N ARG A 210 33.82 12.59 3.15
CA ARG A 210 35.20 13.05 3.14
C ARG A 210 35.69 13.26 4.57
N ALA A 211 36.79 12.61 4.94
CA ALA A 211 37.45 12.73 6.25
C ALA A 211 36.51 12.57 7.48
N PRO A 212 35.87 11.40 7.65
CA PRO A 212 34.89 11.17 8.72
C PRO A 212 35.47 11.39 10.12
N ALA A 213 36.73 11.01 10.35
CA ALA A 213 37.42 11.20 11.63
C ALA A 213 37.55 12.68 12.03
N GLN A 214 37.86 13.57 11.07
CA GLN A 214 37.97 15.01 11.33
C GLN A 214 36.62 15.62 11.67
N ARG A 215 35.57 15.21 10.93
CA ARG A 215 34.20 15.70 11.15
C ARG A 215 33.65 15.21 12.50
N LEU A 216 33.91 13.97 12.89
CA LEU A 216 33.53 13.44 14.19
C LEU A 216 34.24 14.18 15.34
N ALA A 217 35.55 14.38 15.23
CA ALA A 217 36.31 15.15 16.22
C ALA A 217 35.80 16.59 16.37
N GLN A 218 35.38 17.22 15.26
CA GLN A 218 34.76 18.54 15.29
C GLN A 218 33.44 18.53 16.08
N ILE A 219 32.57 17.53 15.84
CA ILE A 219 31.29 17.36 16.56
C ILE A 219 31.53 17.08 18.05
N GLU A 220 32.57 16.31 18.38
CA GLU A 220 32.93 15.99 19.78
C GLU A 220 33.50 17.20 20.52
N ALA A 221 34.31 18.03 19.85
CA ALA A 221 34.89 19.24 20.42
C ALA A 221 33.83 20.33 20.69
N ASP A 222 32.89 20.50 19.77
CA ASP A 222 31.78 21.44 19.92
C ASP A 222 30.54 20.94 19.16
N PRO A 223 29.54 20.35 19.82
CA PRO A 223 28.32 19.93 19.13
C PRO A 223 27.45 21.13 18.72
N SER A 224 27.63 22.33 19.30
CA SER A 224 26.72 23.47 19.13
C SER A 224 26.63 24.00 17.70
N PHE A 225 27.65 23.79 16.85
CA PHE A 225 27.55 24.18 15.44
C PHE A 225 26.48 23.39 14.67
N LEU A 226 26.02 22.25 15.19
CA LEU A 226 24.88 21.50 14.65
C LEU A 226 23.53 22.08 15.06
N GLN A 227 23.50 23.01 16.02
CA GLN A 227 22.29 23.58 16.60
C GLN A 227 21.45 24.36 15.57
N PRO A 228 22.02 25.20 14.67
CA PRO A 228 21.23 25.86 13.63
C PRO A 228 20.54 24.85 12.69
N THR A 229 21.24 23.78 12.30
CA THR A 229 20.68 22.73 11.43
C THR A 229 19.60 21.93 12.15
N TRP A 230 19.82 21.62 13.43
CA TRP A 230 18.81 20.98 14.28
C TRP A 230 17.56 21.85 14.42
N LEU A 231 17.71 23.14 14.74
CA LEU A 231 16.59 24.08 14.85
C LEU A 231 15.85 24.25 13.53
N ALA A 232 16.56 24.36 12.41
CA ALA A 232 15.93 24.41 11.08
C ALA A 232 15.14 23.13 10.78
N GLN A 233 15.69 21.96 11.13
CA GLN A 233 15.00 20.69 11.00
C GLN A 233 13.76 20.62 11.90
N GLN A 234 13.86 21.07 13.16
CA GLN A 234 12.74 21.15 14.09
C GLN A 234 11.66 22.13 13.60
N CYS A 235 12.03 23.29 13.06
CA CYS A 235 11.09 24.22 12.43
C CYS A 235 10.38 23.59 11.23
N ARG A 236 11.12 22.92 10.33
CA ARG A 236 10.52 22.22 9.19
C ARG A 236 9.56 21.12 9.65
N ARG A 237 9.97 20.32 10.63
CA ARG A 237 9.13 19.27 11.23
C ARG A 237 7.89 19.84 11.93
N ASN A 238 8.01 20.95 12.64
CA ASN A 238 6.87 21.62 13.27
C ASN A 238 5.89 22.18 12.23
N LEU A 239 6.39 22.72 11.12
CA LEU A 239 5.56 23.15 10.00
C LEU A 239 4.89 21.94 9.33
N GLU A 240 5.60 20.84 9.14
CA GLU A 240 5.06 19.57 8.66
C GLU A 240 3.95 19.06 9.60
N ARG A 241 4.18 18.98 10.92
CA ARG A 241 3.16 18.59 11.92
C ARG A 241 1.89 19.44 11.83
N ARG A 242 2.04 20.77 11.78
CA ARG A 242 0.90 21.69 11.67
C ARG A 242 0.15 21.53 10.35
N SER A 243 0.87 21.18 9.29
CA SER A 243 0.34 21.07 7.93
C SER A 243 -0.20 19.67 7.63
N LEU A 244 0.27 18.63 8.31
CA LEU A 244 -0.06 17.21 8.11
C LEU A 244 -0.98 16.65 9.20
N LYS A 245 -1.36 17.40 10.23
CA LYS A 245 -2.40 16.96 11.16
C LYS A 245 -3.78 17.22 10.56
N GLU A 246 -4.72 16.31 10.81
CA GLU A 246 -6.13 16.49 10.47
C GLU A 246 -6.66 17.76 11.17
N ALA A 247 -7.23 18.68 10.38
CA ALA A 247 -7.64 19.97 10.91
C ALA A 247 -8.86 19.81 11.83
N GLY A 248 -8.84 20.46 12.99
CA GLY A 248 -9.94 20.39 13.97
C GLY A 248 -10.06 19.05 14.70
N CYS A 249 -9.09 18.14 14.56
CA CYS A 249 -9.07 16.89 15.31
C CYS A 249 -8.23 17.03 16.59
N GLU A 250 -8.91 16.94 17.73
CA GLU A 250 -8.28 16.88 19.05
C GLU A 250 -8.25 15.43 19.55
N GLY A 251 -7.08 14.81 19.46
CA GLY A 251 -6.84 13.44 19.91
C GLY A 251 -7.27 12.33 18.94
N PHE A 252 -6.95 11.09 19.31
CA PHE A 252 -7.13 9.91 18.46
C PHE A 252 -8.60 9.63 18.11
N HIS A 253 -9.53 9.82 19.04
CA HIS A 253 -10.96 9.59 18.77
C HIS A 253 -11.49 10.53 17.68
N ALA A 254 -11.19 11.83 17.77
CA ALA A 254 -11.60 12.81 16.76
C ALA A 254 -10.99 12.48 15.39
N TYR A 255 -9.75 12.00 15.38
CA TYR A 255 -9.09 11.52 14.17
C TYR A 255 -9.81 10.31 13.53
N VAL A 256 -10.21 9.31 14.32
CA VAL A 256 -10.96 8.14 13.82
C VAL A 256 -12.29 8.56 13.19
N GLU A 257 -13.01 9.49 13.82
CA GLU A 257 -14.26 10.02 13.27
C GLU A 257 -14.06 10.81 11.97
N ALA A 258 -12.97 11.57 11.87
CA ALA A 258 -12.61 12.26 10.63
C ALA A 258 -12.26 11.28 9.50
N VAL A 259 -11.55 10.19 9.79
CA VAL A 259 -11.27 9.11 8.84
C VAL A 259 -12.57 8.48 8.33
N ARG A 260 -13.47 8.09 9.25
CA ARG A 260 -14.78 7.50 8.91
C ARG A 260 -15.60 8.44 8.04
N SER A 261 -15.67 9.71 8.44
CA SER A 261 -16.42 10.74 7.71
C SER A 261 -15.88 10.93 6.30
N ARG A 262 -14.55 11.01 6.13
CA ARG A 262 -13.94 11.16 4.81
C ARG A 262 -14.19 9.95 3.93
N LEU A 263 -13.93 8.74 4.44
CA LEU A 263 -14.14 7.50 3.70
C LEU A 263 -15.62 7.37 3.24
N ALA A 264 -16.57 7.70 4.12
CA ALA A 264 -17.99 7.70 3.78
C ALA A 264 -18.33 8.70 2.66
N ARG A 265 -17.74 9.90 2.64
CA ARG A 265 -17.93 10.88 1.55
C ARG A 265 -17.50 10.36 0.19
N TYR A 266 -16.47 9.50 0.16
CA TYR A 266 -15.99 8.85 -1.05
C TYR A 266 -16.66 7.48 -1.32
N GLY A 267 -17.76 7.17 -0.63
CA GLY A 267 -18.58 5.98 -0.87
C GLY A 267 -18.02 4.68 -0.28
N PHE A 268 -17.02 4.77 0.61
CA PHE A 268 -16.47 3.59 1.28
C PHE A 268 -17.38 3.16 2.43
N ALA A 269 -18.04 2.01 2.29
CA ALA A 269 -19.10 1.55 3.20
C ALA A 269 -18.62 0.58 4.30
N GLN A 270 -17.37 0.15 4.29
CA GLN A 270 -16.87 -0.81 5.28
C GLN A 270 -16.62 -0.15 6.64
N THR A 271 -16.77 -0.93 7.72
CA THR A 271 -16.48 -0.48 9.07
C THR A 271 -14.97 -0.29 9.26
N VAL A 272 -14.60 0.87 9.80
CA VAL A 272 -13.19 1.22 10.05
C VAL A 272 -12.93 1.28 11.54
N THR A 273 -11.98 0.45 11.98
CA THR A 273 -11.53 0.36 13.37
C THR A 273 -10.01 0.53 13.38
N LEU A 274 -9.57 1.77 13.62
CA LEU A 274 -8.14 2.06 13.75
C LEU A 274 -7.67 1.78 15.18
N LYS A 275 -6.41 1.38 15.32
CA LYS A 275 -5.76 1.21 16.62
C LYS A 275 -4.89 2.42 16.95
N GLU A 276 -4.90 2.80 18.22
CA GLU A 276 -4.11 3.92 18.72
C GLU A 276 -2.61 3.65 18.61
N ALA A 277 -2.20 2.40 18.80
CA ALA A 277 -0.88 1.91 18.42
C ALA A 277 -0.88 1.49 16.95
N SER A 278 -0.10 2.18 16.12
CA SER A 278 0.06 1.82 14.71
C SER A 278 0.75 0.47 14.51
N GLU A 279 1.53 0.03 15.50
CA GLU A 279 2.25 -1.26 15.46
C GLU A 279 1.31 -2.45 15.62
N ASP A 280 0.18 -2.25 16.32
CA ASP A 280 -0.81 -3.31 16.54
C ASP A 280 -1.82 -3.41 15.38
N GLN A 281 -1.81 -2.42 14.48
CA GLN A 281 -2.80 -2.32 13.42
C GLN A 281 -2.58 -3.37 12.35
N ASP A 282 -3.65 -4.05 11.94
CA ASP A 282 -3.56 -5.01 10.86
C ASP A 282 -3.26 -4.33 9.51
N HIS A 283 -2.78 -5.13 8.56
CA HIS A 283 -2.39 -4.63 7.25
C HIS A 283 -3.57 -4.00 6.50
N LEU A 284 -4.78 -4.58 6.59
CA LEU A 284 -5.96 -4.06 5.87
C LEU A 284 -6.35 -2.69 6.38
N MET A 285 -6.45 -2.51 7.69
CA MET A 285 -6.75 -1.22 8.31
C MET A 285 -5.65 -0.20 8.00
N THR A 286 -4.38 -0.62 7.92
CA THR A 286 -3.29 0.25 7.47
C THR A 286 -3.47 0.73 6.03
N TRP A 287 -3.91 -0.14 5.12
CA TRP A 287 -4.19 0.24 3.73
C TRP A 287 -5.44 1.11 3.59
N ILE A 288 -6.51 0.83 4.35
CA ILE A 288 -7.70 1.68 4.40
C ILE A 288 -7.34 3.07 4.93
N GLU A 289 -6.47 3.15 5.94
CA GLU A 289 -5.97 4.41 6.46
C GLU A 289 -5.06 5.14 5.46
N TYR A 290 -4.24 4.42 4.69
CA TYR A 290 -3.48 4.98 3.58
C TYR A 290 -4.38 5.54 2.47
N LEU A 291 -5.48 4.85 2.13
CA LEU A 291 -6.48 5.36 1.21
C LEU A 291 -7.10 6.66 1.73
N ASN A 292 -7.47 6.71 3.01
CA ASN A 292 -7.95 7.94 3.64
C ASN A 292 -6.90 9.07 3.58
N TYR A 293 -5.61 8.76 3.74
CA TYR A 293 -4.52 9.72 3.53
C TYR A 293 -4.45 10.26 2.10
N GLN A 294 -4.68 9.42 1.08
CA GLN A 294 -4.77 9.89 -0.31
C GLN A 294 -5.97 10.81 -0.51
N TYR A 295 -7.14 10.46 0.02
CA TYR A 295 -8.32 11.34 -0.02
C TYR A 295 -8.10 12.64 0.74
N TRP A 296 -7.34 12.63 1.83
CA TRP A 296 -6.99 13.85 2.56
C TRP A 296 -6.17 14.81 1.69
N TRP A 297 -5.22 14.29 0.90
CA TRP A 297 -4.50 15.10 -0.09
C TRP A 297 -5.38 15.56 -1.25
N LEU A 298 -6.32 14.72 -1.69
CA LEU A 298 -7.28 15.08 -2.73
C LEU A 298 -8.18 16.23 -2.27
N ASP A 299 -8.78 16.13 -1.07
CA ASP A 299 -9.59 17.18 -0.46
C ASP A 299 -8.84 18.52 -0.42
N LYS A 300 -7.56 18.49 0.01
CA LYS A 300 -6.71 19.68 0.03
C LYS A 300 -6.41 20.25 -1.35
N SER A 301 -6.20 19.38 -2.33
CA SER A 301 -5.90 19.78 -3.70
C SER A 301 -7.12 20.42 -4.36
N ILE A 302 -8.30 19.82 -4.16
CA ILE A 302 -9.59 20.37 -4.60
C ILE A 302 -9.83 21.74 -3.96
N ALA A 303 -9.76 21.83 -2.63
CA ALA A 303 -9.97 23.10 -1.93
C ALA A 303 -8.97 24.19 -2.37
N LYS A 304 -7.72 23.79 -2.67
CA LYS A 304 -6.71 24.74 -3.17
C LYS A 304 -7.04 25.20 -4.59
N ALA A 305 -7.43 24.30 -5.49
CA ALA A 305 -7.84 24.62 -6.84
C ALA A 305 -9.04 25.57 -6.84
N GLU A 306 -10.09 25.25 -6.08
CA GLU A 306 -11.28 26.09 -5.89
C GLU A 306 -10.91 27.49 -5.35
N SER A 307 -9.97 27.59 -4.40
CA SER A 307 -9.55 28.88 -3.85
C SER A 307 -8.79 29.77 -4.86
N LEU A 308 -8.15 29.15 -5.86
CA LEU A 308 -7.34 29.83 -6.86
C LEU A 308 -8.12 30.16 -8.14
N GLU A 309 -9.20 29.42 -8.41
CA GLU A 309 -10.04 29.56 -9.59
C GLU A 309 -10.49 31.01 -9.86
N PRO A 310 -10.95 31.81 -8.88
CA PRO A 310 -11.34 33.20 -9.15
C PRO A 310 -10.15 34.06 -9.61
N GLY A 311 -8.97 33.83 -9.04
CA GLY A 311 -7.75 34.54 -9.40
C GLY A 311 -7.24 34.15 -10.80
N TYR A 312 -7.26 32.85 -11.10
CA TYR A 312 -6.97 32.32 -12.43
C TYR A 312 -7.91 32.92 -13.48
N GLN A 313 -9.24 32.87 -13.24
CA GLN A 313 -10.23 33.38 -14.18
C GLN A 313 -10.08 34.88 -14.42
N LYS A 314 -9.74 35.66 -13.38
CA LYS A 314 -9.48 37.08 -13.50
C LYS A 314 -8.27 37.36 -14.40
N LEU A 315 -7.14 36.70 -14.14
CA LEU A 315 -5.92 36.87 -14.92
C LEU A 315 -6.11 36.41 -16.37
N TRP A 316 -6.83 35.30 -16.56
CA TRP A 316 -7.21 34.81 -17.88
C TRP A 316 -7.99 35.86 -18.67
N ASN A 317 -9.02 36.44 -18.07
CA ASN A 317 -9.82 37.49 -18.70
C ASN A 317 -8.98 38.73 -19.05
N GLU A 318 -8.08 39.17 -18.17
CA GLU A 318 -7.18 40.30 -18.44
C GLU A 318 -6.23 40.03 -19.63
N LEU A 319 -5.75 38.79 -19.79
CA LEU A 319 -4.90 38.39 -20.92
C LEU A 319 -5.68 38.36 -22.24
N VAL A 320 -6.93 37.90 -22.21
CA VAL A 320 -7.85 37.93 -23.37
C VAL A 320 -8.18 39.38 -23.75
N GLU A 321 -8.49 40.25 -22.78
CA GLU A 321 -8.78 41.67 -23.02
C GLU A 321 -7.59 42.43 -23.62
N LYS A 322 -6.36 42.08 -23.20
CA LYS A 322 -5.13 42.63 -23.78
C LYS A 322 -4.78 42.07 -25.16
N GLY A 323 -5.60 41.16 -25.69
CA GLY A 323 -5.37 40.49 -26.97
C GLY A 323 -4.13 39.60 -26.99
N ILE A 324 -3.61 39.21 -25.81
CA ILE A 324 -2.45 38.33 -25.66
C ILE A 324 -2.88 36.88 -25.92
N LEU A 325 -4.04 36.49 -25.39
CA LEU A 325 -4.69 35.21 -25.64
C LEU A 325 -5.94 35.42 -26.49
N LYS A 326 -6.25 34.45 -27.36
CA LYS A 326 -7.52 34.47 -28.09
C LYS A 326 -8.61 33.78 -27.27
N ALA A 327 -9.83 34.29 -27.32
CA ALA A 327 -10.96 33.77 -26.53
C ALA A 327 -11.34 32.28 -26.79
N HIS A 328 -10.76 31.63 -27.81
CA HIS A 328 -10.99 30.23 -28.17
C HIS A 328 -9.77 29.32 -27.93
N GLU A 329 -8.68 29.84 -27.38
CA GLU A 329 -7.58 29.00 -26.92
C GLU A 329 -8.03 28.37 -25.59
N THR A 330 -8.38 27.09 -25.59
CA THR A 330 -8.55 26.31 -24.35
C THR A 330 -7.20 25.75 -23.91
N ASP A 331 -7.06 25.47 -22.62
CA ASP A 331 -5.88 24.91 -21.93
C ASP A 331 -5.40 23.53 -22.46
N ASP A 332 -5.92 23.03 -23.60
CA ASP A 332 -5.66 21.70 -24.16
C ASP A 332 -4.29 21.52 -24.83
N TYR A 333 -3.31 22.36 -24.53
CA TYR A 333 -1.92 22.13 -24.92
C TYR A 333 -1.00 22.31 -23.71
N GLY A 334 -0.85 21.22 -22.96
CA GLY A 334 0.18 21.01 -21.94
C GLY A 334 0.78 19.62 -22.08
#